data_AF-A0A964BUM9-F1
#
_entry.id   AF-A0A964BUM9-F1
#
_cell.length_a   1.000
_cell.length_b   1.000
_cell.length_c   1.000
_cell.angle_alpha   90.00
_cell.angle_beta   90.00
_cell.angle_gamma   90.00
#
_symmetry.space_group_name_H-M   'P 1'
#
loop_
_entity.id
_entity.type
_entity.pdbx_description
1 polymer ?
#
loop_
_entity_poly.entity_id
_entity_poly.type
_entity_poly.pdbx_seq_one_letter_code
_entity_poly.pdbx_strand_id
1 'polypeptide(L)' 'MRILLVEDDDRIAQPLAEGLKNEHHVVEIARDGLEGWEYARGAEFDLILLDLMLPKD' A
#
# COMPACT_ATOMS: atom_id res chain seq x y z
N MET A 1 -0.56 -10.65 8.38
CA MET A 1 -1.28 -10.40 7.13
C MET A 1 -0.34 -9.77 6.13
N ARG A 2 -0.55 -10.01 4.84
CA ARG A 2 0.12 -9.31 3.77
C ARG A 2 -0.79 -8.18 3.28
N ILE A 3 -0.34 -6.95 3.46
CA ILE A 3 -1.10 -5.74 3.18
C ILE A 3 -0.44 -5.00 2.02
N LEU A 4 -1.24 -4.58 1.06
CA LEU A 4 -0.84 -3.62 0.02
C LEU A 4 -1.36 -2.25 0.42
N LEU A 5 -0.46 -1.27 0.58
CA LEU A 5 -0.79 0.14 0.80
C LEU A 5 -0.51 0.91 -0.49
N VAL A 6 -1.53 1.55 -1.07
CA VAL A 6 -1.41 2.37 -2.28
C VAL A 6 -1.62 3.84 -1.88
N GLU A 7 -0.55 4.61 -1.85
CA GLU A 7 -0.48 5.99 -1.33
C GLU A 7 0.74 6.69 -1.93
N ASP A 8 0.56 7.88 -2.51
CA ASP A 8 1.64 8.63 -3.16
C ASP A 8 2.43 9.53 -2.17
N ASP A 9 1.81 9.94 -1.06
CA ASP A 9 2.47 10.76 -0.04
C ASP A 9 3.27 9.91 0.96
N ASP A 10 4.60 9.91 0.82
CA ASP A 10 5.52 9.24 1.75
C ASP A 10 5.32 9.66 3.22
N ARG A 11 4.84 10.88 3.48
CA ARG A 11 4.58 11.36 4.85
C ARG A 11 3.40 10.65 5.50
N ILE A 12 2.52 10.05 4.70
CA ILE A 12 1.42 9.20 5.14
C ILE A 12 1.85 7.73 5.06
N ALA A 13 2.40 7.31 3.92
CA ALA A 13 2.68 5.91 3.63
C ALA A 13 3.69 5.28 4.62
N GLN A 14 4.79 5.99 4.91
CA GLN A 14 5.86 5.46 5.76
C GLN A 14 5.40 5.21 7.22
N PRO A 15 4.89 6.21 7.96
CA PRO A 15 4.43 5.98 9.33
C PRO A 15 3.28 4.98 9.43
N LEU A 16 2.36 4.93 8.44
CA LEU A 16 1.31 3.92 8.42
C LEU A 16 1.88 2.51 8.23
N ALA A 17 2.80 2.33 7.28
CA ALA A 17 3.46 1.05 7.05
C ALA A 17 4.31 0.61 8.25
N GLU A 18 5.02 1.52 8.91
CA GLU A 18 5.75 1.24 10.15
C GLU A 18 4.81 0.77 11.27
N GLY A 19 3.68 1.45 11.47
CA GLY A 19 2.66 1.04 12.45
C GLY A 19 2.13 -0.37 12.18
N LEU A 20 1.77 -0.67 10.92
CA LEU A 20 1.29 -1.99 10.52
C LEU A 20 2.38 -3.08 10.64
N LYS A 21 3.63 -2.75 10.33
CA LYS A 21 4.78 -3.66 10.51
C LYS A 21 5.03 -3.98 11.99
N ASN A 22 4.88 -2.99 12.88
CA ASN A 22 4.98 -3.19 14.33
C ASN A 22 3.89 -4.15 14.86
N GLU A 23 2.71 -4.16 14.23
CA GLU A 23 1.65 -5.14 14.46
C GLU A 23 1.88 -6.49 13.73
N HIS A 24 3.13 -6.76 13.33
CA HIS A 24 3.57 -8.02 12.71
C HIS A 24 2.89 -8.31 11.36
N HIS A 25 2.55 -7.27 10.60
CA HIS A 25 2.10 -7.39 9.22
C HIS A 25 3.26 -7.22 8.23
N VAL A 26 3.15 -7.86 7.07
CA VAL A 26 4.01 -7.62 5.91
C VAL A 26 3.32 -6.57 5.07
N VAL A 27 3.98 -5.44 4.83
CA VAL A 27 3.38 -4.29 4.13
C VAL A 27 4.24 -3.94 2.92
N GLU A 28 3.63 -3.99 1.74
CA GLU A 28 4.19 -3.41 0.52
C GLU A 28 3.51 -2.09 0.22
N ILE A 29 4.31 -1.10 -0.20
CA ILE A 29 3.84 0.23 -0.57
C ILE A 29 3.92 0.35 -2.09
N ALA A 30 2.81 0.73 -2.71
CA ALA A 30 2.74 1.23 -4.08
C ALA A 30 2.50 2.74 -4.06
N ARG A 31 3.19 3.48 -4.94
CA ARG A 31 3.17 4.95 -4.99
C ARG A 31 2.15 5.52 -5.95
N ASP A 32 1.51 4.68 -6.75
CA ASP A 32 0.44 5.06 -7.66
C ASP A 32 -0.50 3.89 -7.93
N GLY A 33 -1.57 4.17 -8.67
CA GLY A 33 -2.58 3.17 -9.01
C GLY A 33 -2.07 2.07 -9.94
N LEU A 34 -1.07 2.34 -10.79
CA LEU A 34 -0.53 1.37 -11.73
C LEU A 34 0.36 0.36 -11.00
N GLU A 35 1.28 0.81 -10.16
CA GLU A 35 2.11 -0.04 -9.30
C GLU A 35 1.21 -0.87 -8.36
N GLY A 36 0.19 -0.24 -7.76
CA GLY A 36 -0.77 -0.94 -6.89
C GLY A 36 -1.53 -2.03 -7.64
N TRP A 37 -1.93 -1.76 -8.88
CA TRP A 37 -2.59 -2.73 -9.75
C TRP A 37 -1.66 -3.90 -10.13
N GLU A 38 -0.40 -3.62 -10.47
CA GLU A 38 0.58 -4.65 -10.80
C GLU A 38 0.87 -5.56 -9.61
N TYR A 39 1.03 -5.00 -8.40
CA TYR A 39 1.20 -5.78 -7.17
C TYR A 39 -0.01 -6.65 -6.88
N ALA A 40 -1.21 -6.10 -6.91
CA ALA A 40 -2.45 -6.84 -6.65
C ALA A 40 -2.68 -8.00 -7.63
N ARG A 41 -2.13 -7.92 -8.85
CA ARG A 41 -2.20 -9.01 -9.84
C ARG A 41 -1.07 -10.04 -9.71
N GLY A 42 0.10 -9.62 -9.21
CA GLY A 42 1.27 -10.48 -9.08
C GLY A 42 1.31 -11.29 -7.79
N ALA A 43 0.52 -10.91 -6.79
CA ALA A 43 0.52 -11.52 -5.47
C ALA A 43 -0.85 -11.45 -4.78
N GLU A 44 -1.12 -12.42 -3.92
CA GLU A 44 -2.26 -12.36 -3.01
C GLU A 44 -1.94 -11.46 -1.81
N PHE A 45 -2.91 -10.62 -1.46
CA PHE A 45 -2.92 -9.76 -0.28
C PHE A 45 -4.19 -10.02 0.52
N ASP A 46 -4.08 -10.02 1.84
CA ASP A 46 -5.22 -10.18 2.76
C ASP A 46 -6.05 -8.89 2.83
N LEU A 47 -5.41 -7.74 2.60
CA LEU A 47 -6.00 -6.41 2.67
C LEU A 47 -5.30 -5.47 1.70
N ILE A 48 -6.09 -4.62 1.02
CA ILE A 48 -5.59 -3.50 0.23
C ILE A 48 -6.11 -2.21 0.87
N LEU A 49 -5.20 -1.31 1.23
CA LEU A 49 -5.50 0.06 1.66
C LEU A 49 -5.20 0.97 0.47
N LEU A 50 -6.24 1.61 -0.06
CA LEU A 50 -6.16 2.43 -1.27
C LEU A 50 -6.51 3.88 -0.92
N ASP A 51 -5.60 4.81 -1.18
CA ASP A 51 -5.93 6.23 -1.15
C ASP A 51 -6.85 6.60 -2.34
N LEU A 52 -7.90 7.36 -2.04
CA LEU A 52 -8.86 7.86 -3.02
C LEU A 52 -8.38 9.17 -3.67
N MET A 53 -7.41 9.84 -3.07
CA MET A 53 -6.85 11.11 -3.54
C MET A 53 -5.65 10.92 -4.47
N LEU A 54 -5.28 9.68 -4.79
CA LEU A 54 -4.25 9.36 -5.78
C LEU A 54 -4.44 10.20 -7.04
N PRO A 55 -3.37 10.79 -7.57
CA PRO A 55 -3.45 11.56 -8.80
C PRO A 55 -4.04 10.69 -9.90
N LYS A 56 -4.99 11.26 -10.64
CA LYS A 56 -5.32 10.76 -11.97
C LYS A 56 -4.12 11.12 -12.82
N ASP A 57 -3.50 10.13 -13.47
CA ASP A 57 -2.41 10.33 -14.43
C ASP A 57 -2.49 11.67 -15.20
#